data_AF-A0A7J4L7A1-F1
#
_entry.id   AF-A0A7J4L7A1-F1
#
_cell.length_a   1.000
_cell.length_b   1.000
_cell.length_c   1.000
_cell.angle_alpha   90.00
_cell.angle_beta   90.00
_cell.angle_gamma   90.00
#
_symmetry.space_group_name_H-M   'P 1'
#
loop_
_entity.id
_entity.type
_entity.pdbx_description
1 polymer ?
#
loop_
_entity_poly.entity_id
_entity_poly.type
_entity_poly.pdbx_seq_one_letter_code
_entity_poly.pdbx_strand_id
1 'polypeptide(L)'
;MSKKAQVEVQFNWVFVLIAGALILLFFVTLVSKAKVTAEKNMATDVLQKLDTIIAGSQTSAGTVQTLDFPKLETSFSCDGYRISDIQAPVERAYFAPSSIKDDKLIVWTLEYDMPFRIMNLVYMTSPGVRYIFDGDGSDAFQKRIKGEIPHQVGLPEEVSTDWNTALYEKSSYRVRIISFNADPDPSILTTVKKSTPLARITAVKIGTPSPITIAPSKQEIYGDLTFYRSNAAGTGFVQVGTAKYVGLPMLFGAIFSDDPEFYACAVGRVNNRLQNLLIITETKKSVMKGNFLPTNVCYSIYTSTFPTPHLSISASGGVTGDVNQWSLFNSISETKSCGLLY
;
A
#
# COMPACT_ATOMS: atom_id res chain seq x y z
N MET A 1 -42.62 60.19 -41.75
CA MET A 1 -41.36 59.45 -42.05
C MET A 1 -40.51 59.24 -40.78
N SER A 2 -41.02 58.60 -39.73
CA SER A 2 -40.26 58.44 -38.45
C SER A 2 -40.02 56.98 -38.03
N LYS A 3 -40.45 55.99 -38.82
CA LYS A 3 -40.35 54.57 -38.44
C LYS A 3 -39.04 53.88 -38.85
N LYS A 4 -38.17 54.52 -39.65
CA LYS A 4 -36.89 53.90 -40.10
C LYS A 4 -35.74 54.13 -39.11
N ALA A 5 -35.64 55.30 -38.48
CA ALA A 5 -34.57 55.62 -37.54
C ALA A 5 -34.62 54.80 -36.22
N GLN A 6 -35.82 54.34 -35.83
CA GLN A 6 -35.99 53.56 -34.60
C GLN A 6 -35.53 52.10 -34.76
N VAL A 7 -35.50 51.59 -35.99
CA VAL A 7 -35.07 50.22 -36.30
C VAL A 7 -33.54 50.10 -36.30
N GLU A 8 -32.81 51.12 -36.78
CA GLU A 8 -31.34 51.12 -36.83
C GLU A 8 -30.70 51.08 -35.43
N VAL A 9 -31.28 51.78 -34.44
CA VAL A 9 -30.77 51.78 -33.07
C VAL A 9 -30.91 50.40 -32.42
N GLN A 10 -31.98 49.65 -32.73
CA GLN A 10 -32.18 48.31 -32.18
C GLN A 10 -31.19 47.28 -32.76
N PHE A 11 -30.81 47.41 -34.04
CA PHE A 11 -29.82 46.52 -34.67
C PHE A 11 -28.42 46.65 -34.07
N ASN A 12 -27.98 47.86 -33.71
CA ASN A 12 -26.66 48.05 -33.08
C ASN A 12 -26.56 47.34 -31.73
N TRP A 13 -27.61 47.37 -30.91
CA TRP A 13 -27.62 46.67 -29.62
C TRP A 13 -27.60 45.15 -29.78
N VAL A 14 -28.31 44.62 -30.78
CA VAL A 14 -28.24 43.17 -31.10
C VAL A 14 -26.82 42.78 -31.51
N PHE A 15 -26.16 43.59 -32.34
CA PHE A 15 -24.78 43.32 -32.74
C PHE A 15 -23.81 43.34 -31.56
N VAL A 16 -23.93 44.33 -30.66
CA VAL A 16 -23.12 44.42 -29.43
C VAL A 16 -23.35 43.21 -28.52
N LEU A 17 -24.59 42.74 -28.38
CA LEU A 17 -24.90 41.54 -27.59
C LEU A 17 -24.30 40.27 -28.20
N ILE A 18 -24.36 40.11 -29.53
CA ILE A 18 -23.75 38.97 -30.22
C ILE A 18 -22.22 39.00 -30.07
N ALA A 19 -21.59 40.15 -30.29
CA ALA A 19 -20.15 40.31 -30.12
C ALA A 19 -19.72 40.03 -28.66
N GLY A 20 -20.48 40.53 -27.68
CA GLY A 20 -20.25 40.25 -26.25
C GLY A 20 -20.38 38.76 -25.92
N ALA A 21 -21.40 38.08 -26.44
CA ALA A 21 -21.59 36.65 -26.26
C ALA A 21 -20.43 35.83 -26.88
N LEU A 22 -19.95 36.21 -28.06
CA LEU A 22 -18.81 35.54 -28.72
C LEU A 22 -17.51 35.72 -27.93
N ILE A 23 -17.24 36.92 -27.42
CA ILE A 23 -16.07 37.19 -26.59
C ILE A 23 -16.15 36.42 -25.26
N LEU A 24 -17.33 36.39 -24.63
CA LEU A 24 -17.54 35.64 -23.41
C LEU A 24 -17.30 34.14 -23.64
N LEU A 25 -17.85 33.58 -24.72
CA LEU A 25 -17.63 32.18 -25.09
C LEU A 25 -16.14 31.89 -25.31
N PHE A 26 -15.42 32.78 -26.00
CA PHE A 26 -13.98 32.66 -26.18
C PHE A 26 -13.24 32.57 -24.83
N PHE A 27 -13.51 33.47 -23.88
CA PHE A 27 -12.86 33.43 -22.57
C PHE A 27 -13.23 32.17 -21.76
N VAL A 28 -14.49 31.72 -21.81
CA VAL A 28 -14.90 30.48 -21.16
C VAL A 28 -14.09 29.29 -21.70
N THR A 29 -13.89 29.20 -23.02
CA THR A 29 -13.10 28.12 -23.61
C THR A 29 -11.61 28.21 -23.25
N LEU A 30 -11.04 29.43 -23.24
CA LEU A 30 -9.65 29.66 -22.87
C LEU A 30 -9.40 29.29 -21.40
N VAL A 31 -10.24 29.76 -20.49
CA VAL A 31 -10.15 29.45 -19.05
C VAL A 31 -10.30 27.95 -18.81
N SER A 32 -11.23 27.29 -19.51
CA SER A 32 -11.41 25.84 -19.40
C SER A 32 -10.17 25.07 -19.86
N LYS A 33 -9.55 25.45 -20.98
CA LYS A 33 -8.31 24.84 -21.48
C LYS A 33 -7.10 25.11 -20.56
N ALA A 34 -6.98 26.32 -20.05
CA ALA A 34 -5.92 26.70 -19.11
C ALA A 34 -6.03 25.88 -17.81
N LYS A 35 -7.24 25.70 -17.29
CA LYS A 35 -7.52 24.85 -16.11
C LYS A 35 -7.09 23.41 -16.34
N VAL A 36 -7.53 22.78 -17.43
CA VAL A 36 -7.18 21.37 -17.74
C VAL A 36 -5.66 21.20 -17.90
N THR A 37 -4.98 22.17 -18.51
CA THR A 37 -3.51 22.13 -18.65
C THR A 37 -2.82 22.27 -17.30
N ALA A 38 -3.29 23.16 -16.44
CA ALA A 38 -2.76 23.33 -15.09
C ALA A 38 -2.95 22.07 -14.24
N GLU A 39 -4.14 21.44 -14.31
CA GLU A 39 -4.42 20.17 -13.63
C GLU A 39 -3.52 19.03 -14.15
N LYS A 40 -3.28 18.96 -15.46
CA LYS A 40 -2.37 17.97 -16.07
C LYS A 40 -0.92 18.16 -15.65
N ASN A 41 -0.44 19.41 -15.62
CA ASN A 41 0.91 19.73 -15.18
C ASN A 41 1.10 19.42 -13.70
N MET A 42 0.11 19.75 -12.86
CA MET A 42 0.10 19.40 -11.44
C MET A 42 0.11 17.88 -11.25
N ALA A 43 -0.73 17.14 -11.97
CA ALA A 43 -0.72 15.67 -11.92
C ALA A 43 0.66 15.11 -12.32
N THR A 44 1.29 15.64 -13.37
CA THR A 44 2.61 15.18 -13.82
C THR A 44 3.71 15.43 -12.77
N ASP A 45 3.73 16.62 -12.16
CA ASP A 45 4.68 16.95 -11.08
C ASP A 45 4.50 16.02 -9.88
N VAL A 46 3.25 15.71 -9.52
CA VAL A 46 2.95 14.78 -8.42
C VAL A 46 3.41 13.36 -8.74
N LEU A 47 3.14 12.87 -9.96
CA LEU A 47 3.59 11.55 -10.37
C LEU A 47 5.13 11.45 -10.32
N GLN A 48 5.85 12.47 -10.79
CA GLN A 48 7.31 12.51 -10.74
C GLN A 48 7.85 12.54 -9.31
N LYS A 49 7.20 13.31 -8.43
CA LYS A 49 7.53 13.32 -7.00
C LYS A 49 7.30 11.95 -6.39
N LEU A 50 6.15 11.32 -6.62
CA LEU A 50 5.84 9.97 -6.14
C LEU A 50 6.88 8.95 -6.59
N ASP A 51 7.28 8.95 -7.87
CA ASP A 51 8.32 8.03 -8.35
C ASP A 51 9.65 8.28 -7.62
N THR A 52 10.03 9.55 -7.45
CA THR A 52 11.26 9.93 -6.74
C THR A 52 11.23 9.47 -5.27
N ILE A 53 10.08 9.60 -4.60
CA ILE A 53 9.92 9.17 -3.20
C ILE A 53 9.95 7.65 -3.08
N ILE A 54 9.24 6.95 -3.97
CA ILE A 54 9.24 5.49 -3.98
C ILE A 54 10.65 4.99 -4.32
N ALA A 55 11.36 5.59 -5.26
CA ALA A 55 12.74 5.23 -5.57
C ALA A 55 13.69 5.54 -4.40
N GLY A 56 13.55 6.70 -3.76
CA GLY A 56 14.38 7.12 -2.61
C GLY A 56 14.17 6.24 -1.37
N SER A 57 12.92 5.92 -1.05
CA SER A 57 12.55 5.03 0.07
C SER A 57 13.12 3.62 -0.09
N GLN A 58 13.43 3.15 -1.29
CA GLN A 58 14.13 1.87 -1.45
C GLN A 58 15.53 1.84 -0.85
N THR A 59 16.14 3.02 -0.64
CA THR A 59 17.50 3.13 -0.08
C THR A 59 17.50 3.50 1.41
N SER A 60 16.40 4.05 1.93
CA SER A 60 16.28 4.49 3.32
C SER A 60 15.16 3.73 4.03
N ALA A 61 15.55 2.93 5.01
CA ALA A 61 14.62 2.18 5.83
C ALA A 61 14.24 2.89 7.12
N GLY A 62 13.09 2.52 7.70
CA GLY A 62 12.65 3.02 9.00
C GLY A 62 12.23 4.50 8.99
N THR A 63 12.10 5.11 7.82
CA THR A 63 11.73 6.52 7.69
C THR A 63 10.23 6.67 7.56
N VAL A 64 9.68 7.65 8.27
CA VAL A 64 8.35 8.20 8.01
C VAL A 64 8.53 9.61 7.48
N GLN A 65 7.92 9.91 6.34
CA GLN A 65 7.98 11.21 5.70
C GLN A 65 6.55 11.68 5.42
N THR A 66 6.24 12.89 5.85
CA THR A 66 4.99 13.57 5.50
C THR A 66 5.31 14.59 4.42
N LEU A 67 4.55 14.55 3.34
CA LEU A 67 4.78 15.34 2.15
C LEU A 67 3.53 16.14 1.82
N ASP A 68 3.71 17.41 1.47
CA ASP A 68 2.64 18.20 0.92
C ASP A 68 2.24 17.64 -0.44
N PHE A 69 0.96 17.34 -0.57
CA PHE A 69 0.36 16.69 -1.72
C PHE A 69 -0.80 17.56 -2.20
N PRO A 70 -1.03 17.75 -3.49
CA PRO A 70 -2.21 18.50 -3.92
C PRO A 70 -3.47 17.69 -3.63
N LYS A 71 -4.60 18.38 -3.41
CA LYS A 71 -5.93 17.78 -3.16
C LYS A 71 -6.55 17.12 -4.41
N LEU A 72 -5.75 16.35 -5.13
CA LEU A 72 -6.16 15.53 -6.26
C LEU A 72 -6.36 14.10 -5.78
N GLU A 73 -7.37 13.44 -6.32
CA GLU A 73 -7.59 12.03 -6.03
C GLU A 73 -6.56 11.19 -6.80
N THR A 74 -5.68 10.52 -6.05
CA THR A 74 -4.70 9.59 -6.59
C THR A 74 -5.22 8.18 -6.37
N SER A 75 -5.39 7.44 -7.46
CA SER A 75 -5.79 6.03 -7.42
C SER A 75 -4.58 5.11 -7.51
N PHE A 76 -4.59 4.02 -6.76
CA PHE A 76 -3.51 3.04 -6.71
C PHE A 76 -4.06 1.69 -7.18
N SER A 77 -3.30 1.04 -8.05
CA SER A 77 -3.67 -0.23 -8.68
C SER A 77 -2.44 -1.11 -8.91
N CYS A 78 -2.65 -2.34 -9.35
CA CYS A 78 -1.54 -3.24 -9.70
C CYS A 78 -0.71 -2.72 -10.89
N ASP A 79 -1.27 -1.88 -11.75
CA ASP A 79 -0.55 -1.33 -12.92
C ASP A 79 0.20 -0.03 -12.58
N GLY A 80 0.16 0.41 -11.32
CA GLY A 80 0.77 1.65 -10.86
C GLY A 80 -0.23 2.62 -10.24
N TYR A 81 0.12 3.89 -10.23
CA TYR A 81 -0.72 4.96 -9.67
C TYR A 81 -1.19 5.91 -10.76
N ARG A 82 -2.42 6.39 -10.61
CA ARG A 82 -3.10 7.23 -11.60
C ARG A 82 -3.69 8.47 -10.94
N ILE A 83 -3.39 9.62 -11.51
CA ILE A 83 -3.90 10.94 -11.12
C ILE A 83 -4.60 11.52 -12.34
N SER A 84 -5.91 11.75 -12.23
CA SER A 84 -6.75 12.11 -13.38
C SER A 84 -6.60 11.10 -14.52
N ASP A 85 -6.18 11.53 -15.72
CA ASP A 85 -6.02 10.68 -16.91
C ASP A 85 -4.58 10.22 -17.14
N ILE A 86 -3.65 10.52 -16.21
CA ILE A 86 -2.24 10.15 -16.33
C ILE A 86 -1.95 8.99 -15.38
N GLN A 87 -1.34 7.95 -15.91
CA GLN A 87 -0.89 6.78 -15.17
C GLN A 87 0.62 6.66 -15.25
N ALA A 88 1.26 6.37 -14.12
CA ALA A 88 2.66 6.02 -14.04
C ALA A 88 2.80 4.55 -13.66
N PRO A 89 3.52 3.73 -14.45
CA PRO A 89 3.80 2.36 -14.08
C PRO A 89 4.76 2.32 -12.90
N VAL A 90 4.69 1.25 -12.12
CA VAL A 90 5.60 1.03 -11.00
C VAL A 90 6.00 -0.43 -10.99
N GLU A 91 7.30 -0.72 -10.85
CA GLU A 91 7.81 -2.10 -10.74
C GLU A 91 8.06 -2.51 -9.28
N ARG A 92 8.00 -1.54 -8.36
CA ARG A 92 8.36 -1.68 -6.95
C ARG A 92 7.16 -2.11 -6.11
N ALA A 93 7.39 -2.88 -5.04
CA ALA A 93 6.32 -3.22 -4.11
C ALA A 93 5.98 -2.00 -3.24
N TYR A 94 4.71 -1.58 -3.29
CA TYR A 94 4.16 -0.55 -2.41
C TYR A 94 2.75 -0.94 -1.98
N PHE A 95 2.32 -0.41 -0.85
CA PHE A 95 1.02 -0.68 -0.25
C PHE A 95 0.35 0.65 0.09
N ALA A 96 -0.92 0.76 -0.25
CA ALA A 96 -1.70 1.98 -0.16
C ALA A 96 -3.18 1.65 -0.26
N PRO A 97 -4.08 2.51 0.23
CA PRO A 97 -5.49 2.42 -0.11
C PRO A 97 -5.68 2.62 -1.61
N SER A 98 -6.75 2.05 -2.18
CA SER A 98 -7.13 2.16 -3.60
C SER A 98 -7.24 3.59 -4.10
N SER A 99 -7.51 4.55 -3.20
CA SER A 99 -7.38 5.97 -3.49
C SER A 99 -7.07 6.80 -2.25
N ILE A 100 -6.30 7.86 -2.46
CA ILE A 100 -5.99 8.91 -1.48
C ILE A 100 -6.46 10.24 -2.07
N LYS A 101 -7.15 11.05 -1.24
CA LYS A 101 -7.58 12.40 -1.59
C LYS A 101 -7.39 13.30 -0.39
N ASP A 102 -6.20 13.87 -0.29
CA ASP A 102 -5.80 14.72 0.84
C ASP A 102 -4.72 15.72 0.39
N ASP A 103 -4.44 16.74 1.23
CA ASP A 103 -3.30 17.64 1.01
C ASP A 103 -1.97 17.14 1.59
N LYS A 104 -1.99 15.95 2.22
CA LYS A 104 -0.81 15.34 2.81
C LYS A 104 -0.72 13.87 2.45
N LEU A 105 0.46 13.46 2.03
CA LEU A 105 0.82 12.07 1.84
C LEU A 105 1.81 11.67 2.92
N ILE A 106 1.50 10.60 3.64
CA ILE A 106 2.41 10.00 4.62
C ILE A 106 3.01 8.75 4.00
N VAL A 107 4.33 8.71 3.92
CA VAL A 107 5.10 7.60 3.38
C VAL A 107 5.90 6.97 4.51
N TRP A 108 5.70 5.68 4.74
CA TRP A 108 6.43 4.90 5.72
C TRP A 108 7.19 3.78 5.01
N THR A 109 8.39 3.49 5.46
CA THR A 109 9.24 2.47 4.83
C THR A 109 9.78 1.49 5.86
N LEU A 110 9.65 0.19 5.57
CA LEU A 110 10.22 -0.88 6.40
C LEU A 110 11.11 -1.80 5.58
N GLU A 111 12.18 -2.29 6.17
CA GLU A 111 12.99 -3.36 5.57
C GLU A 111 12.19 -4.65 5.61
N TYR A 112 12.26 -5.41 4.52
CA TYR A 112 11.75 -6.76 4.48
C TYR A 112 12.90 -7.74 4.26
N ASP A 113 13.18 -8.47 5.33
CA ASP A 113 14.32 -9.37 5.45
C ASP A 113 13.85 -10.79 5.69
N MET A 114 13.93 -11.64 4.66
CA MET A 114 13.51 -13.03 4.78
C MET A 114 14.33 -13.96 3.85
N PRO A 115 15.32 -14.70 4.38
CA PRO A 115 16.04 -14.53 5.65
C PRO A 115 17.12 -13.44 5.60
N PHE A 116 17.50 -13.01 4.40
CA PHE A 116 18.38 -11.89 4.11
C PHE A 116 17.53 -10.73 3.59
N ARG A 117 18.14 -9.54 3.48
CA ARG A 117 17.46 -8.35 2.97
C ARG A 117 16.96 -8.56 1.55
N ILE A 118 15.64 -8.49 1.36
CA ILE A 118 15.00 -8.61 0.04
C ILE A 118 14.85 -7.24 -0.59
N MET A 119 14.12 -6.35 0.09
CA MET A 119 13.84 -4.99 -0.34
C MET A 119 13.21 -4.18 0.79
N ASN A 120 13.10 -2.86 0.60
CA ASN A 120 12.24 -2.05 1.44
C ASN A 120 10.80 -2.07 0.90
N LEU A 121 9.83 -2.18 1.80
CA LEU A 121 8.41 -2.06 1.51
C LEU A 121 7.96 -0.65 1.84
N VAL A 122 7.24 -0.04 0.91
CA VAL A 122 6.76 1.34 1.00
C VAL A 122 5.26 1.34 1.29
N TYR A 123 4.84 2.01 2.35
CA TYR A 123 3.45 2.19 2.72
C TYR A 123 3.07 3.65 2.52
N MET A 124 1.94 3.90 1.88
CA MET A 124 1.42 5.24 1.62
C MET A 124 0.02 5.38 2.21
N THR A 125 -0.21 6.49 2.91
CA THR A 125 -1.52 6.84 3.44
C THR A 125 -1.67 8.35 3.55
N SER A 126 -2.78 8.83 4.11
CA SER A 126 -3.02 10.25 4.36
C SER A 126 -3.82 10.43 5.65
N PRO A 127 -3.77 11.59 6.29
CA PRO A 127 -4.64 11.91 7.44
C PRO A 127 -6.14 11.65 7.22
N GLY A 128 -6.62 11.76 5.97
CA GLY A 128 -8.00 11.46 5.58
C GLY A 128 -8.37 9.99 5.54
N VAL A 129 -7.41 9.07 5.70
CA VAL A 129 -7.64 7.62 5.79
C VAL A 129 -7.57 7.21 7.25
N ARG A 130 -8.70 6.79 7.81
CA ARG A 130 -8.80 6.38 9.20
C ARG A 130 -8.64 4.88 9.33
N TYR A 131 -7.77 4.45 10.23
CA TYR A 131 -7.60 3.04 10.59
C TYR A 131 -8.23 2.80 11.95
N ILE A 132 -9.12 1.83 12.04
CA ILE A 132 -9.88 1.49 13.24
C ILE A 132 -9.55 0.06 13.62
N PHE A 133 -9.01 -0.15 14.81
CA PHE A 133 -8.77 -1.48 15.32
C PHE A 133 -10.02 -1.99 16.03
N ASP A 134 -10.62 -3.04 15.49
CA ASP A 134 -11.78 -3.72 16.06
C ASP A 134 -11.32 -4.66 17.19
N GLY A 135 -12.02 -4.61 18.32
CA GLY A 135 -11.68 -5.30 19.55
C GLY A 135 -11.30 -4.38 20.72
N ASP A 136 -11.34 -4.94 21.92
CA ASP A 136 -11.12 -4.24 23.19
C ASP A 136 -9.64 -3.91 23.49
N GLY A 137 -8.72 -4.29 22.59
CA GLY A 137 -7.30 -4.11 22.81
C GLY A 137 -6.68 -5.09 23.80
N SER A 138 -7.40 -6.13 24.25
CA SER A 138 -6.86 -7.14 25.18
C SER A 138 -5.84 -8.06 24.52
N ASP A 139 -5.97 -8.29 23.21
CA ASP A 139 -5.10 -9.15 22.42
C ASP A 139 -3.65 -8.61 22.37
N ALA A 140 -2.69 -9.40 22.84
CA ALA A 140 -1.29 -9.00 22.92
C ALA A 140 -0.68 -8.75 21.53
N PHE A 141 -1.13 -9.49 20.52
CA PHE A 141 -0.67 -9.32 19.15
C PHE A 141 -1.19 -8.00 18.57
N GLN A 142 -2.47 -7.68 18.79
CA GLN A 142 -3.05 -6.38 18.46
C GLN A 142 -2.28 -5.22 19.10
N LYS A 143 -1.92 -5.33 20.40
CA LYS A 143 -1.08 -4.32 21.08
C LYS A 143 0.28 -4.15 20.42
N ARG A 144 0.92 -5.25 20.04
CA ARG A 144 2.20 -5.23 19.32
C ARG A 144 2.05 -4.52 17.97
N ILE A 145 1.06 -4.89 17.15
CA ILE A 145 0.82 -4.25 15.85
C ILE A 145 0.59 -2.74 16.00
N LYS A 146 -0.20 -2.33 17.00
CA LYS A 146 -0.45 -0.90 17.29
C LYS A 146 0.84 -0.16 17.68
N GLY A 147 1.69 -0.77 18.51
CA GLY A 147 2.93 -0.14 18.98
C GLY A 147 4.03 -0.02 17.93
N GLU A 148 4.01 -0.87 16.91
CA GLU A 148 5.01 -0.89 15.83
C GLU A 148 4.71 0.13 14.72
N ILE A 149 3.47 0.61 14.60
CA ILE A 149 3.11 1.61 13.60
C ILE A 149 3.45 3.00 14.14
N PRO A 150 4.30 3.80 13.46
CA PRO A 150 4.73 5.09 13.96
C PRO A 150 3.56 6.05 14.17
N HIS A 151 3.59 6.81 15.26
CA HIS A 151 2.55 7.81 15.57
C HIS A 151 2.34 8.83 14.44
N GLN A 152 3.37 9.14 13.66
CA GLN A 152 3.33 10.08 12.52
C GLN A 152 2.46 9.57 11.36
N VAL A 153 2.22 8.26 11.25
CA VAL A 153 1.28 7.67 10.28
C VAL A 153 -0.16 8.11 10.57
N GLY A 154 -0.41 8.64 11.78
CA GLY A 154 -1.71 9.20 12.13
C GLY A 154 -2.77 8.14 12.36
N LEU A 155 -2.38 6.92 12.76
CA LEU A 155 -3.35 6.00 13.33
C LEU A 155 -4.00 6.68 14.53
N PRO A 156 -5.33 6.90 14.53
CA PRO A 156 -5.98 7.37 15.72
C PRO A 156 -5.76 6.32 16.81
N GLU A 157 -5.27 6.78 17.96
CA GLU A 157 -5.05 6.02 19.20
C GLU A 157 -6.35 5.42 19.79
N GLU A 158 -7.47 5.56 19.07
CA GLU A 158 -8.82 5.26 19.54
C GLU A 158 -9.11 3.76 19.46
N VAL A 159 -8.58 3.04 20.45
CA VAL A 159 -9.12 1.76 20.90
C VAL A 159 -10.31 2.09 21.79
N SER A 160 -11.45 2.46 21.21
CA SER A 160 -12.65 2.70 22.01
C SER A 160 -13.54 1.47 21.99
N THR A 161 -13.73 0.84 23.14
CA THR A 161 -14.83 -0.10 23.38
C THR A 161 -16.19 0.60 23.31
N ASP A 162 -16.21 1.94 23.42
CA ASP A 162 -17.39 2.77 23.21
C ASP A 162 -17.32 3.45 21.84
N TRP A 163 -17.85 2.76 20.83
CA TRP A 163 -17.93 3.27 19.46
C TRP A 163 -18.73 4.57 19.34
N ASN A 164 -19.56 4.93 20.33
CA ASN A 164 -20.51 6.03 20.21
C ASN A 164 -19.92 7.42 20.46
N THR A 165 -18.78 7.54 21.14
CA THR A 165 -18.21 8.84 21.51
C THR A 165 -16.97 9.21 20.70
N ALA A 166 -16.07 8.27 20.43
CA ALA A 166 -14.80 8.54 19.73
C ALA A 166 -14.93 8.73 18.20
N LEU A 167 -15.96 8.13 17.57
CA LEU A 167 -16.03 8.08 16.11
C LEU A 167 -16.75 9.28 15.46
N TYR A 168 -17.53 10.06 16.21
CA TYR A 168 -18.50 11.03 15.65
C TYR A 168 -17.89 12.32 15.09
N GLU A 169 -16.71 12.74 15.54
CA GLU A 169 -16.26 14.12 15.27
C GLU A 169 -15.37 14.29 14.03
N LYS A 170 -14.88 13.20 13.42
CA LYS A 170 -13.93 13.31 12.29
C LYS A 170 -14.49 12.73 11.00
N SER A 171 -14.86 13.62 10.07
CA SER A 171 -15.13 13.24 8.68
C SER A 171 -13.88 12.62 8.07
N SER A 172 -13.97 11.37 7.62
CA SER A 172 -12.85 10.67 7.00
C SER A 172 -13.18 10.43 5.53
N TYR A 173 -12.18 10.58 4.66
CA TYR A 173 -12.35 10.25 3.25
C TYR A 173 -12.57 8.75 3.06
N ARG A 174 -11.83 7.93 3.83
CA ARG A 174 -11.85 6.47 3.79
C ARG A 174 -11.64 5.90 5.18
N VAL A 175 -12.22 4.73 5.43
CA VAL A 175 -12.07 4.00 6.70
C VAL A 175 -11.65 2.56 6.44
N ARG A 176 -10.63 2.12 7.18
CA ARG A 176 -10.11 0.75 7.19
C ARG A 176 -10.28 0.17 8.59
N ILE A 177 -11.03 -0.93 8.70
CA ILE A 177 -11.22 -1.65 9.96
C ILE A 177 -10.24 -2.83 10.01
N ILE A 178 -9.58 -3.04 11.15
CA ILE A 178 -8.61 -4.11 11.38
C ILE A 178 -9.11 -4.97 12.54
N SER A 179 -9.56 -6.18 12.23
CA SER A 179 -10.08 -7.16 13.19
C SER A 179 -9.09 -8.31 13.38
N PHE A 180 -9.09 -8.92 14.56
CA PHE A 180 -8.17 -10.00 14.93
C PHE A 180 -8.97 -11.24 15.33
N ASN A 181 -8.69 -12.38 14.69
CA ASN A 181 -9.28 -13.70 14.99
C ASN A 181 -10.81 -13.82 14.83
N ALA A 182 -11.52 -12.71 14.64
CA ALA A 182 -12.97 -12.64 14.44
C ALA A 182 -13.29 -11.79 13.20
N ASP A 183 -14.46 -12.05 12.61
CA ASP A 183 -15.00 -11.22 11.53
C ASP A 183 -15.30 -9.80 12.05
N PRO A 184 -15.18 -8.76 11.20
CA PRO A 184 -15.40 -7.38 11.61
C PRO A 184 -16.81 -7.15 12.12
N ASP A 185 -16.96 -6.51 13.29
CA ASP A 185 -18.25 -6.25 13.90
C ASP A 185 -19.12 -5.32 13.01
N PRO A 186 -20.28 -5.80 12.50
CA PRO A 186 -21.20 -4.98 11.72
C PRO A 186 -21.70 -3.73 12.44
N SER A 187 -21.71 -3.71 13.77
CA SER A 187 -22.18 -2.57 14.58
C SER A 187 -21.37 -1.30 14.31
N ILE A 188 -20.08 -1.43 13.99
CA ILE A 188 -19.16 -0.32 13.65
C ILE A 188 -19.69 0.50 12.46
N LEU A 189 -20.37 -0.16 11.50
CA LEU A 189 -20.93 0.52 10.33
C LEU A 189 -22.02 1.53 10.70
N THR A 190 -22.77 1.29 11.78
CA THR A 190 -23.82 2.22 12.22
C THR A 190 -23.27 3.59 12.60
N THR A 191 -22.05 3.62 13.15
CA THR A 191 -21.36 4.84 13.53
C THR A 191 -20.58 5.43 12.36
N VAL A 192 -19.77 4.63 11.67
CA VAL A 192 -18.87 5.12 10.61
C VAL A 192 -19.63 5.66 9.39
N LYS A 193 -20.78 5.07 9.03
CA LYS A 193 -21.56 5.51 7.86
C LYS A 193 -22.10 6.93 7.95
N LYS A 194 -22.10 7.53 9.16
CA LYS A 194 -22.50 8.92 9.36
C LYS A 194 -21.49 9.91 8.78
N SER A 195 -20.22 9.53 8.71
CA SER A 195 -19.12 10.40 8.31
C SER A 195 -18.39 9.96 7.04
N THR A 196 -18.57 8.70 6.62
CA THR A 196 -17.88 8.11 5.45
C THR A 196 -18.85 7.32 4.56
N PRO A 197 -18.83 7.51 3.22
CA PRO A 197 -19.63 6.70 2.32
C PRO A 197 -19.31 5.21 2.44
N LEU A 198 -20.32 4.34 2.43
CA LEU A 198 -20.16 2.88 2.58
C LEU A 198 -19.15 2.28 1.58
N ALA A 199 -19.14 2.76 0.33
CA ALA A 199 -18.20 2.32 -0.70
C ALA A 199 -16.71 2.56 -0.35
N ARG A 200 -16.43 3.36 0.68
CA ARG A 200 -15.08 3.69 1.18
C ARG A 200 -14.79 3.10 2.55
N ILE A 201 -15.61 2.16 3.02
CA ILE A 201 -15.38 1.41 4.24
C ILE A 201 -14.96 -0.02 3.86
N THR A 202 -13.74 -0.38 4.26
CA THR A 202 -13.19 -1.72 4.05
C THR A 202 -12.69 -2.29 5.37
N ALA A 203 -12.51 -3.60 5.43
CA ALA A 203 -11.94 -4.25 6.60
C ALA A 203 -10.94 -5.35 6.21
N VAL A 204 -10.05 -5.67 7.15
CA VAL A 204 -9.22 -6.86 7.11
C VAL A 204 -9.31 -7.59 8.44
N LYS A 205 -9.58 -8.89 8.36
CA LYS A 205 -9.39 -9.83 9.46
C LYS A 205 -8.00 -10.42 9.37
N ILE A 206 -7.26 -10.31 10.46
CA ILE A 206 -5.97 -10.95 10.66
C ILE A 206 -6.23 -12.21 11.49
N GLY A 207 -5.97 -13.38 10.90
CA GLY A 207 -6.07 -14.65 11.61
C GLY A 207 -4.94 -14.83 12.62
N THR A 208 -5.05 -15.87 13.46
CA THR A 208 -4.08 -16.17 14.50
C THR A 208 -2.68 -16.33 13.91
N PRO A 209 -1.70 -15.50 14.29
CA PRO A 209 -0.34 -15.63 13.78
C PRO A 209 0.25 -16.96 14.24
N SER A 210 0.88 -17.67 13.33
CA SER A 210 1.67 -18.85 13.61
C SER A 210 3.15 -18.50 13.52
N PRO A 211 3.98 -18.91 14.49
CA PRO A 211 5.41 -18.64 14.42
C PRO A 211 6.07 -19.49 13.33
N ILE A 212 7.06 -18.93 12.65
CA ILE A 212 7.95 -19.64 11.72
C ILE A 212 9.41 -19.33 12.05
N THR A 213 10.27 -20.35 11.97
CA THR A 213 11.71 -20.19 12.14
C THR A 213 12.35 -20.00 10.77
N ILE A 214 12.84 -18.79 10.47
CA ILE A 214 13.51 -18.47 9.21
C ILE A 214 15.04 -18.53 9.33
N ALA A 215 15.56 -18.42 10.55
CA ALA A 215 16.96 -18.62 10.91
C ALA A 215 17.03 -19.24 12.31
N PRO A 216 18.15 -19.90 12.71
CA PRO A 216 18.33 -20.38 14.08
C PRO A 216 18.10 -19.30 15.14
N SER A 217 18.43 -18.05 14.81
CA SER A 217 18.31 -16.86 15.65
C SER A 217 17.12 -15.96 15.30
N LYS A 218 16.34 -16.26 14.26
CA LYS A 218 15.29 -15.38 13.74
C LYS A 218 13.96 -16.13 13.56
N GLN A 219 12.99 -15.76 14.37
CA GLN A 219 11.59 -16.16 14.25
C GLN A 219 10.79 -15.04 13.59
N GLU A 220 9.90 -15.43 12.69
CA GLU A 220 8.92 -14.56 12.07
C GLU A 220 7.52 -15.11 12.34
N ILE A 221 6.51 -14.36 11.89
CA ILE A 221 5.12 -14.78 11.95
C ILE A 221 4.58 -15.00 10.55
N TYR A 222 3.65 -15.93 10.40
CA TYR A 222 2.82 -16.03 9.20
C TYR A 222 1.37 -16.19 9.62
N GLY A 223 0.45 -15.82 8.74
CA GLY A 223 -0.96 -15.95 9.05
C GLY A 223 -1.85 -15.72 7.85
N ASP A 224 -3.14 -15.95 8.08
CA ASP A 224 -4.20 -15.74 7.10
C ASP A 224 -4.77 -14.33 7.19
N LEU A 225 -5.16 -13.81 6.04
CA LEU A 225 -5.86 -12.54 5.88
C LEU A 225 -7.20 -12.80 5.21
N THR A 226 -8.23 -12.11 5.66
CA THR A 226 -9.51 -12.05 4.96
C THR A 226 -9.90 -10.59 4.78
N PHE A 227 -10.15 -10.19 3.53
CA PHE A 227 -10.50 -8.83 3.15
C PHE A 227 -12.01 -8.72 3.02
N TYR A 228 -12.56 -7.61 3.48
CA TYR A 228 -13.99 -7.32 3.42
C TYR A 228 -14.25 -5.91 2.88
N ARG A 229 -15.43 -5.74 2.28
CA ARG A 229 -16.03 -4.43 1.99
C ARG A 229 -17.37 -4.33 2.69
N SER A 230 -17.79 -3.12 3.06
CA SER A 230 -19.16 -2.94 3.55
C SER A 230 -20.18 -3.25 2.45
N ASN A 231 -21.30 -3.85 2.82
CA ASN A 231 -22.40 -4.07 1.89
C ASN A 231 -23.12 -2.74 1.56
N ALA A 232 -23.83 -2.69 0.43
CA ALA A 232 -24.55 -1.48 0.01
C ALA A 232 -25.63 -1.04 1.02
N ALA A 233 -26.16 -1.96 1.82
CA ALA A 233 -27.14 -1.68 2.86
C ALA A 233 -26.54 -1.06 4.14
N GLY A 234 -25.21 -1.12 4.31
CA GLY A 234 -24.52 -0.68 5.52
C GLY A 234 -24.91 -1.47 6.76
N THR A 235 -25.27 -2.74 6.59
CA THR A 235 -25.71 -3.67 7.66
C THR A 235 -24.67 -4.75 7.97
N GLY A 236 -23.61 -4.86 7.17
CA GLY A 236 -22.57 -5.85 7.39
C GLY A 236 -21.45 -5.78 6.37
N PHE A 237 -20.53 -6.74 6.51
CA PHE A 237 -19.35 -6.89 5.67
C PHE A 237 -19.50 -8.07 4.73
N VAL A 238 -19.01 -7.92 3.50
CA VAL A 238 -18.92 -8.98 2.49
C VAL A 238 -17.45 -9.29 2.27
N GLN A 239 -17.07 -10.56 2.41
CA GLN A 239 -15.73 -11.02 2.09
C GLN A 239 -15.46 -10.87 0.59
N VAL A 240 -14.35 -10.21 0.25
CA VAL A 240 -13.94 -9.95 -1.14
C VAL A 240 -12.68 -10.70 -1.56
N GLY A 241 -11.92 -11.24 -0.61
CA GLY A 241 -10.74 -12.03 -0.91
C GLY A 241 -10.06 -12.56 0.34
N THR A 242 -9.15 -13.50 0.15
CA THR A 242 -8.25 -14.02 1.18
C THR A 242 -6.82 -13.90 0.69
N ALA A 243 -5.88 -13.80 1.63
CA ALA A 243 -4.45 -13.83 1.33
C ALA A 243 -3.68 -14.39 2.52
N LYS A 244 -2.36 -14.46 2.39
CA LYS A 244 -1.45 -14.79 3.49
C LYS A 244 -0.41 -13.68 3.61
N TYR A 245 0.15 -13.53 4.81
CA TYR A 245 1.30 -12.67 5.05
C TYR A 245 2.44 -13.46 5.68
N VAL A 246 3.66 -12.95 5.49
CA VAL A 246 4.85 -13.47 6.16
C VAL A 246 5.69 -12.31 6.69
N GLY A 247 5.83 -12.25 8.01
CA GLY A 247 6.47 -11.17 8.74
C GLY A 247 5.56 -9.95 8.93
N LEU A 248 5.95 -9.08 9.87
CA LEU A 248 5.25 -7.81 10.15
C LEU A 248 5.19 -6.87 8.93
N PRO A 249 6.24 -6.70 8.10
CA PRO A 249 6.17 -5.81 6.96
C PRO A 249 5.04 -6.18 5.97
N MET A 250 4.89 -7.47 5.63
CA MET A 250 3.78 -7.91 4.77
C MET A 250 2.41 -7.75 5.43
N LEU A 251 2.32 -7.91 6.76
CA LEU A 251 1.09 -7.67 7.49
C LEU A 251 0.67 -6.20 7.42
N PHE A 252 1.61 -5.27 7.63
CA PHE A 252 1.35 -3.85 7.42
C PHE A 252 0.92 -3.58 5.99
N GLY A 253 1.49 -4.29 5.02
CA GLY A 253 1.06 -4.20 3.63
C GLY A 253 -0.44 -4.48 3.45
N ALA A 254 -0.96 -5.49 4.15
CA ALA A 254 -2.39 -5.83 4.13
C ALA A 254 -3.27 -4.85 4.91
N ILE A 255 -2.75 -4.24 5.97
CA ILE A 255 -3.45 -3.19 6.72
C ILE A 255 -3.63 -1.96 5.84
N PHE A 256 -2.59 -1.55 5.12
CA PHE A 256 -2.60 -0.35 4.27
C PHE A 256 -3.27 -0.56 2.92
N SER A 257 -3.31 -1.79 2.41
CA SER A 257 -4.01 -2.12 1.17
C SER A 257 -5.46 -2.45 1.45
N ASP A 258 -6.39 -1.69 0.88
CA ASP A 258 -7.82 -1.94 1.07
C ASP A 258 -8.42 -2.99 0.12
N ASP A 259 -7.70 -3.30 -0.96
CA ASP A 259 -8.08 -4.25 -1.99
C ASP A 259 -7.15 -5.49 -2.00
N PRO A 260 -7.72 -6.72 -2.01
CA PRO A 260 -6.92 -7.94 -1.98
C PRO A 260 -6.10 -8.17 -3.25
N GLU A 261 -6.58 -7.76 -4.43
CA GLU A 261 -5.84 -7.93 -5.69
C GLU A 261 -4.64 -6.99 -5.73
N PHE A 262 -4.82 -5.77 -5.25
CA PHE A 262 -3.72 -4.82 -5.11
C PHE A 262 -2.65 -5.33 -4.11
N TYR A 263 -3.07 -5.84 -2.95
CA TYR A 263 -2.15 -6.50 -2.00
C TYR A 263 -1.40 -7.67 -2.64
N ALA A 264 -2.13 -8.55 -3.32
CA ALA A 264 -1.58 -9.71 -4.01
C ALA A 264 -0.50 -9.32 -5.04
N CYS A 265 -0.76 -8.26 -5.81
CA CYS A 265 0.18 -7.73 -6.79
C CYS A 265 1.46 -7.21 -6.15
N ALA A 266 1.35 -6.42 -5.07
CA ALA A 266 2.50 -5.93 -4.33
C ALA A 266 3.35 -7.08 -3.76
N VAL A 267 2.71 -8.10 -3.18
CA VAL A 267 3.37 -9.33 -2.71
C VAL A 267 4.04 -10.07 -3.87
N GLY A 268 3.40 -10.15 -5.04
CA GLY A 268 3.98 -10.75 -6.24
C GLY A 268 5.30 -10.09 -6.65
N ARG A 269 5.41 -8.76 -6.54
CA ARG A 269 6.65 -8.03 -6.80
C ARG A 269 7.74 -8.35 -5.78
N VAL A 270 7.38 -8.50 -4.51
CA VAL A 270 8.30 -8.95 -3.45
C VAL A 270 8.82 -10.35 -3.77
N ASN A 271 7.94 -11.26 -4.17
CA ASN A 271 8.32 -12.63 -4.53
C ASN A 271 9.24 -12.67 -5.76
N ASN A 272 8.95 -11.89 -6.80
CA ASN A 272 9.81 -11.80 -7.97
C ASN A 272 11.21 -11.30 -7.58
N ARG A 273 11.30 -10.32 -6.67
CA ARG A 273 12.58 -9.86 -6.14
C ARG A 273 13.31 -10.95 -5.35
N LEU A 274 12.60 -11.66 -4.47
CA LEU A 274 13.16 -12.78 -3.71
C LEU A 274 13.71 -13.88 -4.63
N GLN A 275 12.95 -14.29 -5.64
CA GLN A 275 13.39 -15.32 -6.61
C GLN A 275 14.65 -14.88 -7.36
N ASN A 276 14.73 -13.62 -7.79
CA ASN A 276 15.94 -13.08 -8.42
C ASN A 276 17.15 -13.10 -7.47
N LEU A 277 16.96 -12.75 -6.20
CA LEU A 277 18.02 -12.80 -5.20
C LEU A 277 18.48 -14.24 -4.94
N LEU A 278 17.55 -15.20 -4.89
CA LEU A 278 17.89 -16.61 -4.72
C LEU A 278 18.75 -17.14 -5.88
N ILE A 279 18.41 -16.82 -7.13
CA ILE A 279 19.22 -17.20 -8.30
C ILE A 279 20.64 -16.62 -8.22
N ILE A 280 20.78 -15.36 -7.82
CA ILE A 280 22.08 -14.71 -7.65
C ILE A 280 22.88 -15.39 -6.53
N THR A 281 22.24 -15.70 -5.41
CA THR A 281 22.87 -16.37 -4.27
C THR A 281 23.34 -17.79 -4.65
N GLU A 282 22.54 -18.57 -5.37
CA GLU A 282 22.93 -19.88 -5.91
C GLU A 282 24.14 -19.77 -6.84
N THR A 283 24.12 -18.78 -7.74
CA THR A 283 25.22 -18.54 -8.68
C THR A 283 26.51 -18.22 -7.93
N LYS A 284 26.46 -17.27 -6.98
CA LYS A 284 27.61 -16.93 -6.12
C LYS A 284 28.12 -18.16 -5.36
N LYS A 285 27.22 -18.98 -4.80
CA LYS A 285 27.57 -20.21 -4.09
C LYS A 285 28.37 -21.16 -4.97
N SER A 286 27.92 -21.39 -6.21
CA SER A 286 28.60 -22.27 -7.15
C SER A 286 30.01 -21.79 -7.51
N VAL A 287 30.20 -20.47 -7.64
CA VAL A 287 31.51 -19.86 -7.92
C VAL A 287 32.42 -20.00 -6.70
N MET A 288 31.91 -19.70 -5.49
CA MET A 288 32.69 -19.84 -4.26
C MET A 288 33.08 -21.29 -4.00
N LYS A 289 32.18 -22.25 -4.22
CA LYS A 289 32.46 -23.69 -4.13
C LYS A 289 33.69 -24.09 -4.95
N GLY A 290 33.82 -23.56 -6.17
CA GLY A 290 34.95 -23.87 -7.06
C GLY A 290 36.32 -23.44 -6.52
N ASN A 291 36.36 -22.52 -5.55
CA ASN A 291 37.60 -22.01 -4.95
C ASN A 291 38.08 -22.86 -3.76
N PHE A 292 37.29 -23.83 -3.28
CA PHE A 292 37.64 -24.66 -2.13
C PHE A 292 37.86 -26.11 -2.52
N LEU A 293 38.88 -26.74 -1.94
CA LEU A 293 39.09 -28.18 -2.06
C LEU A 293 37.96 -28.95 -1.36
N PRO A 294 37.58 -30.17 -1.83
CA PRO A 294 36.50 -30.96 -1.23
C PRO A 294 36.63 -31.27 0.25
N THR A 295 37.86 -31.26 0.78
CA THR A 295 38.17 -31.49 2.19
C THR A 295 37.96 -30.26 3.08
N ASN A 296 37.72 -29.09 2.49
CA ASN A 296 37.50 -27.85 3.23
C ASN A 296 36.07 -27.81 3.79
N VAL A 297 35.92 -27.41 5.06
CA VAL A 297 34.61 -27.22 5.70
C VAL A 297 33.71 -26.29 4.87
N CYS A 298 34.27 -25.26 4.23
CA CYS A 298 33.57 -24.35 3.34
C CYS A 298 33.04 -25.05 2.09
N TYR A 299 33.75 -26.04 1.53
CA TYR A 299 33.23 -26.85 0.43
C TYR A 299 31.98 -27.62 0.87
N SER A 300 32.01 -28.26 2.04
CA SER A 300 30.84 -28.98 2.58
C SER A 300 29.63 -28.05 2.78
N ILE A 301 29.88 -26.84 3.28
CA ILE A 301 28.92 -25.75 3.42
C ILE A 301 28.33 -25.32 2.07
N TYR A 302 29.17 -25.15 1.04
CA TYR A 302 28.70 -24.75 -0.29
C TYR A 302 28.12 -25.92 -1.10
N THR A 303 28.21 -27.16 -0.62
CA THR A 303 27.64 -28.35 -1.26
C THR A 303 26.38 -28.86 -0.61
N SER A 304 26.09 -28.48 0.65
CA SER A 304 24.80 -28.79 1.26
C SER A 304 23.72 -28.26 0.34
N THR A 305 22.83 -29.14 -0.10
CA THR A 305 21.79 -28.78 -1.07
C THR A 305 21.00 -27.65 -0.45
N PHE A 306 20.94 -26.52 -1.15
CA PHE A 306 19.93 -25.55 -0.79
C PHE A 306 18.60 -26.25 -0.98
N PRO A 307 17.71 -26.21 0.02
CA PRO A 307 16.33 -26.48 -0.26
C PRO A 307 15.91 -25.43 -1.27
N THR A 308 15.81 -25.83 -2.54
CA THR A 308 15.30 -24.96 -3.61
C THR A 308 13.98 -24.41 -3.11
N PRO A 309 13.89 -23.09 -2.81
CA PRO A 309 12.67 -22.57 -2.24
C PRO A 309 11.66 -22.50 -3.36
N HIS A 310 10.91 -23.58 -3.55
CA HIS A 310 9.55 -23.46 -4.04
C HIS A 310 8.76 -22.78 -2.92
N LEU A 311 9.05 -21.51 -2.66
CA LEU A 311 8.24 -20.64 -1.81
C LEU A 311 7.52 -19.73 -2.78
N SER A 312 6.50 -20.29 -3.42
CA SER A 312 5.46 -19.48 -4.02
C SER A 312 4.56 -19.02 -2.89
N ILE A 313 4.78 -17.80 -2.39
CA ILE A 313 3.77 -17.10 -1.61
C ILE A 313 2.70 -16.67 -2.62
N SER A 314 1.82 -17.61 -2.99
CA SER A 314 0.68 -17.26 -3.84
C SER A 314 -0.32 -16.50 -2.99
N ALA A 315 -0.66 -15.30 -3.44
CA ALA A 315 -1.66 -14.48 -2.79
C ALA A 315 -3.07 -15.10 -2.82
N SER A 316 -3.34 -16.03 -3.77
CA SER A 316 -4.65 -16.67 -3.95
C SER A 316 -4.71 -18.12 -3.46
N GLY A 317 -3.65 -18.67 -2.87
CA GLY A 317 -3.72 -20.03 -2.34
C GLY A 317 -2.39 -20.62 -1.90
N GLY A 318 -2.30 -20.98 -0.61
CA GLY A 318 -1.27 -21.83 -0.02
C GLY A 318 0.17 -21.27 -0.07
N VAL A 319 0.85 -21.22 1.06
CA VAL A 319 2.32 -21.32 1.05
C VAL A 319 2.61 -22.79 0.72
N THR A 320 2.75 -23.12 -0.56
CA THR A 320 3.23 -24.44 -0.97
C THR A 320 4.75 -24.36 -0.95
N GLY A 321 5.35 -24.81 0.15
CA GLY A 321 6.79 -24.80 0.37
C GLY A 321 7.13 -25.07 1.84
N ASP A 322 8.09 -25.96 2.09
CA ASP A 322 8.49 -26.37 3.43
C ASP A 322 9.36 -25.27 4.07
N VAL A 323 8.70 -24.33 4.78
CA VAL A 323 9.35 -23.17 5.45
C VAL A 323 10.47 -23.62 6.40
N ASN A 324 10.41 -24.85 6.91
CA ASN A 324 11.39 -25.41 7.84
C ASN A 324 12.81 -25.52 7.26
N GLN A 325 12.96 -25.57 5.93
CA GLN A 325 14.26 -25.84 5.31
C GLN A 325 15.20 -24.61 5.30
N TRP A 326 14.69 -23.40 5.57
CA TRP A 326 15.49 -22.16 5.60
C TRP A 326 16.43 -22.02 6.80
N SER A 327 16.11 -22.66 7.92
CA SER A 327 16.91 -22.62 9.15
C SER A 327 18.37 -23.08 8.95
N LEU A 328 18.60 -23.98 7.98
CA LEU A 328 19.92 -24.53 7.66
C LEU A 328 20.85 -23.55 6.96
N PHE A 329 20.30 -22.52 6.29
CA PHE A 329 21.12 -21.56 5.56
C PHE A 329 21.82 -20.54 6.48
N ASN A 330 21.11 -20.05 7.49
CA ASN A 330 21.65 -19.01 8.37
C ASN A 330 22.66 -19.52 9.40
N SER A 331 22.55 -20.78 9.83
CA SER A 331 23.61 -21.38 10.69
C SER A 331 24.95 -21.45 9.97
N ILE A 332 24.93 -21.53 8.64
CA ILE A 332 26.12 -21.64 7.79
C ILE A 332 26.73 -20.26 7.51
N SER A 333 25.93 -19.23 7.25
CA SER A 333 26.42 -17.87 6.98
C SER A 333 27.04 -17.19 8.22
N GLU A 334 26.64 -17.59 9.43
CA GLU A 334 27.20 -17.09 10.69
C GLU A 334 28.61 -17.64 10.99
N THR A 335 29.03 -18.72 10.31
CA THR A 335 30.43 -19.21 10.43
C THR A 335 31.38 -18.29 9.66
N LYS A 336 31.95 -17.31 10.37
CA LYS A 336 32.89 -16.27 9.87
C LYS A 336 34.09 -16.78 9.06
N SER A 337 34.33 -18.09 9.00
CA SER A 337 35.50 -18.72 8.41
C SER A 337 35.47 -18.88 6.88
N CYS A 338 34.30 -18.79 6.22
CA CYS A 338 34.18 -19.15 4.79
C CYS A 338 34.04 -18.00 3.79
N GLY A 339 34.04 -16.74 4.26
CA GLY A 339 33.71 -15.58 3.42
C GLY A 339 32.19 -15.41 3.30
N LEU A 340 31.71 -14.17 3.50
CA LEU A 340 30.27 -13.87 3.50
C LEU A 340 29.70 -13.93 2.08
N LEU A 341 28.54 -14.57 1.93
CA LEU A 341 27.75 -14.61 0.69
C LEU A 341 27.02 -13.28 0.40
N TYR A 342 26.97 -12.37 1.37
CA TYR A 342 26.18 -11.13 1.35
C TYR A 342 27.03 -9.88 1.21
#